data_AF-A0A0K6I7F3-F1
#
_entry.id   AF-A0A0K6I7F3-F1
#
_cell.length_a   1.000
_cell.length_b   1.000
_cell.length_c   1.000
_cell.angle_alpha   90.00
_cell.angle_beta   90.00
_cell.angle_gamma   90.00
#
_symmetry.space_group_name_H-M   'P 1'
#
loop_
_entity.id
_entity.type
_entity.pdbx_description
1 polymer ?
#
loop_
_entity_poly.entity_id
_entity_poly.type
_entity_poly.pdbx_seq_one_letter_code
_entity_poly.pdbx_strand_id
1 'polypeptide(L)'
;MQDYHDALFQLRGGQRLRALAPGEEATFGMESALVGEGWHEREAGLGGGCARWGGPGPSSVLYPAVALQGETSIDFNIVSVINDEIYASMQIFINGSYAPHETSIRDGFLVASVKTRSSQDNTSGTRIEFRFSGVKSAFEAHGVPDHRRKTIALQSLQMRRTG
;
A
#
# COMPACT_ATOMS: atom_id res chain seq x y z
N MET A 1 5.88 18.80 -3.38
CA MET A 1 5.33 20.19 -3.24
C MET A 1 3.83 20.17 -2.98
N GLN A 2 3.16 19.13 -3.48
CA GLN A 2 1.78 18.76 -3.19
C GLN A 2 1.76 17.45 -2.36
N ASP A 3 2.40 17.40 -1.19
CA ASP A 3 2.22 16.28 -0.24
C ASP A 3 0.78 16.07 0.32
N TYR A 4 -0.23 16.95 0.26
CA TYR A 4 -0.42 18.27 -0.33
C TYR A 4 -1.90 18.67 -0.18
N HIS A 5 -2.82 18.05 -0.92
CA HIS A 5 -4.22 18.55 -0.94
C HIS A 5 -5.32 17.54 -0.54
N ASP A 6 -5.14 16.23 -0.74
CA ASP A 6 -6.32 15.33 -0.71
C ASP A 6 -6.32 14.26 0.38
N ALA A 7 -5.17 13.83 0.91
CA ALA A 7 -5.12 13.43 2.32
C ALA A 7 -5.46 14.63 3.24
N LEU A 8 -5.27 15.86 2.72
CA LEU A 8 -5.63 17.11 3.40
C LEU A 8 -7.14 17.44 3.38
N PHE A 9 -8.00 16.73 2.66
CA PHE A 9 -9.45 16.96 2.80
C PHE A 9 -10.03 16.43 4.13
N GLN A 10 -9.33 15.54 4.84
CA GLN A 10 -9.66 15.18 6.24
C GLN A 10 -8.94 16.06 7.28
N LEU A 11 -8.02 16.95 6.86
CA LEU A 11 -7.27 17.87 7.72
C LEU A 11 -7.67 19.34 7.52
N ARG A 12 -8.89 19.62 7.04
CA ARG A 12 -9.44 20.98 6.87
C ARG A 12 -9.58 21.79 8.17
N GLY A 13 -9.04 21.35 9.30
CA GLY A 13 -9.11 22.06 10.59
C GLY A 13 -7.98 21.78 11.59
N GLY A 14 -6.81 21.30 11.16
CA GLY A 14 -5.70 21.06 12.09
C GLY A 14 -5.90 19.86 13.03
N GLN A 15 -6.68 18.85 12.62
CA GLN A 15 -6.83 17.62 13.40
C GLN A 15 -5.52 16.81 13.39
N ARG A 16 -5.13 16.28 14.54
CA ARG A 16 -4.01 15.34 14.65
C ARG A 16 -4.40 14.03 13.95
N LEU A 17 -3.53 13.50 13.09
CA LEU A 17 -3.75 12.15 12.53
C LEU A 17 -3.86 11.14 13.67
N ARG A 18 -4.79 10.19 13.52
CA ARG A 18 -4.99 9.12 14.49
C ARG A 18 -3.72 8.27 14.55
N ALA A 19 -3.21 8.05 15.76
CA ALA A 19 -2.24 7.00 16.03
C ALA A 19 -2.99 5.76 16.55
N LEU A 20 -2.48 4.58 16.24
CA LEU A 20 -3.01 3.34 16.79
C LEU A 20 -2.57 3.19 18.26
N ALA A 21 -3.49 2.80 19.14
CA ALA A 21 -3.19 2.34 20.48
C ALA A 21 -2.54 0.94 20.47
N PRO A 22 -1.77 0.55 21.50
CA PRO A 22 -1.23 -0.81 21.58
C PRO A 22 -2.33 -1.88 21.44
N GLY A 23 -2.14 -2.84 20.54
CA GLY A 23 -3.11 -3.88 20.22
C GLY A 23 -4.22 -3.45 19.26
N GLU A 24 -4.28 -2.17 18.87
CA GLU A 24 -5.28 -1.67 17.93
C GLU A 24 -4.89 -2.00 16.49
N GLU A 25 -5.94 -2.24 15.68
CA GLU A 25 -5.84 -2.52 14.26
C GLU A 25 -6.63 -1.50 13.44
N ALA A 26 -6.10 -1.18 12.27
CA ALA A 26 -6.82 -0.43 11.25
C ALA A 26 -6.64 -1.13 9.90
N THR A 27 -7.77 -1.35 9.22
CA THR A 27 -7.79 -1.89 7.87
C THR A 27 -8.18 -0.77 6.91
N PHE A 28 -7.42 -0.66 5.82
CA PHE A 28 -7.64 0.26 4.74
C PHE A 28 -7.84 -0.56 3.47
N GLY A 29 -9.07 -0.69 3.01
CA GLY A 29 -9.40 -1.21 1.68
C GLY A 29 -9.73 -0.08 0.70
N MET A 30 -10.19 -0.45 -0.49
CA MET A 30 -10.59 0.50 -1.56
C MET A 30 -11.77 1.39 -1.17
N GLU A 31 -12.63 0.90 -0.27
CA GLU A 31 -13.77 1.62 0.31
C GLU A 31 -13.33 2.73 1.27
N SER A 32 -12.15 2.58 1.87
CA SER A 32 -11.45 3.65 2.55
C SER A 32 -10.70 4.46 1.49
N ALA A 33 -10.73 5.80 1.58
CA ALA A 33 -9.96 6.65 0.67
C ALA A 33 -8.44 6.47 0.95
N LEU A 34 -7.85 5.37 0.51
CA LEU A 34 -6.41 5.22 0.40
C LEU A 34 -5.96 6.22 -0.67
N VAL A 35 -5.28 7.27 -0.24
CA VAL A 35 -4.67 8.22 -1.17
C VAL A 35 -3.33 7.63 -1.59
N GLY A 36 -3.03 7.63 -2.88
CA GLY A 36 -1.78 7.07 -3.38
C GLY A 36 -1.38 7.62 -4.74
N GLU A 37 -0.08 7.60 -5.00
CA GLU A 37 0.54 7.99 -6.27
C GLU A 37 0.98 6.76 -7.04
N GLY A 38 0.87 6.79 -8.37
CA GLY A 38 1.30 5.67 -9.23
C GLY A 38 0.33 4.49 -9.29
N TRP A 39 -0.86 4.63 -8.70
CA TRP A 39 -1.97 3.69 -8.81
C TRP A 39 -2.97 4.18 -9.87
N HIS A 40 -3.26 3.35 -10.86
CA HIS A 40 -3.88 3.79 -12.12
C HIS A 40 -5.41 3.71 -12.14
N GLU A 41 -6.03 2.69 -11.54
CA GLU A 41 -7.47 2.51 -11.63
C GLU A 41 -8.04 1.71 -10.47
N ARG A 42 -9.31 2.00 -10.15
CA ARG A 42 -10.19 1.15 -9.33
C ARG A 42 -10.79 0.08 -10.23
N GLU A 43 -10.51 -1.20 -9.98
CA GLU A 43 -11.16 -2.30 -10.71
C GLU A 43 -12.01 -3.17 -9.78
N ALA A 44 -12.92 -3.93 -10.39
CA ALA A 44 -13.69 -4.94 -9.68
C ALA A 44 -12.76 -6.05 -9.13
N GLY A 45 -12.97 -6.36 -7.86
CA GLY A 45 -12.34 -7.46 -7.15
C GLY A 45 -12.93 -8.82 -7.43
N LEU A 46 -12.25 -9.84 -6.92
CA LEU A 46 -12.81 -11.17 -6.82
C LEU A 46 -14.11 -11.10 -5.98
N GLY A 47 -15.23 -11.55 -6.54
CA GLY A 47 -16.53 -11.54 -5.87
C GLY A 47 -17.36 -10.26 -6.01
N GLY A 48 -17.00 -9.33 -6.90
CA GLY A 48 -17.85 -8.16 -7.21
C GLY A 48 -17.70 -6.95 -6.27
N GLY A 49 -16.79 -6.99 -5.29
CA GLY A 49 -16.37 -5.82 -4.51
C GLY A 49 -15.44 -4.89 -5.30
N CYS A 50 -15.18 -3.66 -4.83
CA CYS A 50 -14.10 -2.83 -5.39
C CYS A 50 -12.75 -3.37 -4.89
N ALA A 51 -11.83 -3.81 -5.74
CA ALA A 51 -10.60 -4.44 -5.21
C ALA A 51 -9.30 -4.28 -5.98
N ARG A 52 -9.08 -3.22 -6.76
CA ARG A 52 -7.72 -3.01 -7.29
C ARG A 52 -7.28 -1.58 -7.11
N TRP A 53 -6.17 -1.39 -6.41
CA TRP A 53 -5.20 -0.38 -6.81
C TRP A 53 -4.36 -1.03 -7.90
N GLY A 54 -4.72 -0.80 -9.18
CA GLY A 54 -3.98 -1.30 -10.33
C GLY A 54 -2.71 -0.49 -10.52
N GLY A 55 -1.58 -1.04 -10.12
CA GLY A 55 -0.27 -0.42 -10.23
C GLY A 55 0.74 -1.49 -9.86
N PRO A 56 1.91 -1.14 -9.38
CA PRO A 56 2.60 0.12 -9.53
C PRO A 56 3.31 0.25 -10.88
N GLY A 57 3.67 1.48 -11.23
CA GLY A 57 4.83 1.75 -12.08
C GLY A 57 6.13 1.24 -11.41
N PRO A 58 7.32 1.71 -11.81
CA PRO A 58 8.56 1.37 -11.12
C PRO A 58 8.56 1.77 -9.63
N SER A 59 7.74 2.76 -9.27
CA SER A 59 7.44 3.16 -7.90
C SER A 59 5.96 3.53 -7.75
N SER A 60 5.36 3.24 -6.61
CA SER A 60 4.05 3.78 -6.20
C SER A 60 3.96 3.94 -4.70
N VAL A 61 3.08 4.84 -4.27
CA VAL A 61 3.03 5.32 -2.90
C VAL A 61 1.61 5.22 -2.36
N LEU A 62 1.46 4.84 -1.10
CA LEU A 62 0.23 4.92 -0.32
C LEU A 62 0.43 5.85 0.86
N TYR A 63 -0.63 6.59 1.19
CA TYR A 63 -0.69 7.52 2.32
C TYR A 63 -1.85 7.15 3.25
N PRO A 64 -1.70 6.13 4.13
CA PRO A 64 -2.70 5.84 5.15
C PRO A 64 -2.85 7.02 6.11
N ALA A 65 -4.09 7.34 6.48
CA ALA A 65 -4.42 8.39 7.44
C ALA A 65 -4.14 7.97 8.91
N VAL A 66 -3.02 7.29 9.15
CA VAL A 66 -2.53 6.89 10.46
C VAL A 66 -1.11 7.39 10.66
N ALA A 67 -0.82 7.86 11.86
CA ALA A 67 0.51 8.20 12.31
C ALA A 67 1.16 6.99 12.99
N LEU A 68 2.31 6.54 12.51
CA LEU A 68 3.04 5.40 13.08
C LEU A 68 3.67 5.76 14.43
N GLN A 69 3.39 4.95 15.45
CA GLN A 69 3.97 5.06 16.78
C GLN A 69 4.33 3.68 17.32
N GLY A 70 5.51 3.58 17.95
CA GLY A 70 5.99 2.33 18.50
C GLY A 70 6.21 1.27 17.42
N GLU A 71 6.02 0.01 17.79
CA GLU A 71 6.12 -1.13 16.87
C GLU A 71 4.80 -1.36 16.14
N THR A 72 4.87 -1.48 14.82
CA THR A 72 3.71 -1.71 13.97
C THR A 72 3.99 -2.82 12.97
N SER A 73 3.06 -3.76 12.86
CA SER A 73 2.97 -4.72 11.76
C SER A 73 2.08 -4.13 10.68
N ILE A 74 2.50 -4.28 9.43
CA ILE A 74 1.78 -3.79 8.26
C ILE A 74 1.67 -4.95 7.27
N ASP A 75 0.44 -5.35 6.98
CA ASP A 75 0.12 -6.47 6.11
C ASP A 75 -0.54 -5.95 4.83
N PHE A 76 0.00 -6.35 3.68
CA PHE A 76 -0.44 -5.95 2.36
C PHE A 76 -1.10 -7.15 1.66
N ASN A 77 -2.42 -7.13 1.51
CA ASN A 77 -3.18 -8.22 0.87
C ASN A 77 -3.17 -8.04 -0.64
N ILE A 78 -2.38 -8.86 -1.32
CA ILE A 78 -2.15 -8.86 -2.77
C ILE A 78 -3.03 -9.93 -3.41
N VAL A 79 -3.89 -9.50 -4.35
CA VAL A 79 -4.87 -10.38 -5.01
C VAL A 79 -4.37 -10.95 -6.33
N SER A 80 -3.41 -10.28 -6.96
CA SER A 80 -2.80 -10.78 -8.19
C SER A 80 -1.40 -10.20 -8.36
N VAL A 81 -0.52 -11.04 -8.89
CA VAL A 81 0.82 -10.70 -9.35
C VAL A 81 0.88 -10.97 -10.84
N ILE A 82 1.41 -10.03 -11.62
CA ILE A 82 1.52 -10.21 -13.07
C ILE A 82 2.69 -11.11 -13.47
N ASN A 83 3.77 -11.05 -12.71
CA ASN A 83 5.02 -11.75 -12.98
C ASN A 83 5.81 -11.94 -11.68
N ASP A 84 6.16 -13.19 -11.40
CA ASP A 84 6.81 -13.58 -10.15
C ASP A 84 8.22 -13.00 -10.00
N GLU A 85 8.99 -12.85 -11.10
CA GLU A 85 10.34 -12.28 -11.06
C GLU A 85 10.29 -10.79 -10.71
N ILE A 86 9.32 -10.06 -11.25
CA ILE A 86 9.12 -8.65 -10.91
C ILE A 86 8.65 -8.54 -9.46
N TYR A 87 7.74 -9.41 -9.01
CA TYR A 87 7.33 -9.43 -7.60
C TYR A 87 8.50 -9.74 -6.65
N ALA A 88 9.38 -10.68 -7.00
CA ALA A 88 10.57 -11.01 -6.22
C ALA A 88 11.53 -9.80 -6.07
N SER A 89 11.46 -8.82 -6.97
CA SER A 89 12.22 -7.56 -6.87
C SER A 89 11.56 -6.49 -5.98
N MET A 90 10.37 -6.76 -5.45
CA MET A 90 9.60 -5.77 -4.68
C MET A 90 10.38 -5.31 -3.46
N GLN A 91 10.49 -4.00 -3.31
CA GLN A 91 11.03 -3.35 -2.13
C GLN A 91 9.95 -2.46 -1.51
N ILE A 92 9.83 -2.50 -0.19
CA ILE A 92 8.88 -1.67 0.55
C ILE A 92 9.67 -0.67 1.39
N PHE A 93 9.25 0.59 1.34
CA PHE A 93 9.83 1.67 2.12
C PHE A 93 8.74 2.32 2.97
N ILE A 94 9.00 2.42 4.27
CA ILE A 94 8.12 3.09 5.23
C ILE A 94 8.77 4.41 5.64
N ASN A 95 8.11 5.53 5.37
CA ASN A 95 8.62 6.88 5.60
C ASN A 95 10.05 7.10 5.02
N GLY A 96 10.33 6.48 3.87
CA GLY A 96 11.61 6.57 3.17
C GLY A 96 12.67 5.57 3.63
N SER A 97 12.45 4.82 4.70
CA SER A 97 13.35 3.75 5.15
C SER A 97 12.95 2.41 4.56
N TYR A 98 13.90 1.66 4.01
CA TYR A 98 13.67 0.30 3.52
C TYR A 98 13.20 -0.61 4.66
N ALA A 99 12.14 -1.36 4.41
CA ALA A 99 11.55 -2.27 5.37
C ALA A 99 11.43 -3.67 4.72
N PRO A 100 12.22 -4.66 5.19
CA PRO A 100 12.14 -6.01 4.65
C PRO A 100 10.75 -6.58 4.93
N HIS A 101 10.24 -7.36 3.97
CA HIS A 101 8.94 -7.97 4.06
C HIS A 101 9.03 -9.50 3.97
N GLU A 102 8.15 -10.17 4.69
CA GLU A 102 7.93 -11.61 4.59
C GLU A 102 6.69 -11.87 3.74
N THR A 103 6.71 -12.94 2.94
CA THR A 103 5.57 -13.33 2.10
C THR A 103 4.91 -14.57 2.69
N SER A 104 3.58 -14.57 2.75
CA SER A 104 2.77 -15.71 3.20
C SER A 104 1.48 -15.82 2.38
N ILE A 105 0.76 -16.94 2.50
CA ILE A 105 -0.61 -17.05 1.98
C ILE A 105 -1.58 -17.10 3.16
N ARG A 106 -2.56 -16.19 3.19
CA ARG A 106 -3.60 -16.09 4.23
C ARG A 106 -4.95 -15.82 3.58
N ASP A 107 -5.97 -16.61 3.94
CA ASP A 107 -7.34 -16.46 3.44
C ASP A 107 -7.46 -16.37 1.91
N GLY A 108 -6.59 -17.08 1.19
CA GLY A 108 -6.54 -17.07 -0.28
C GLY A 108 -5.81 -15.88 -0.90
N PHE A 109 -5.22 -14.99 -0.09
CA PHE A 109 -4.40 -13.86 -0.53
C PHE A 109 -2.92 -14.14 -0.37
N LEU A 110 -2.13 -13.59 -1.30
CA LEU A 110 -0.70 -13.39 -1.08
C LEU A 110 -0.55 -12.20 -0.13
N VAL A 111 0.19 -12.36 0.97
CA VAL A 111 0.37 -11.30 1.95
C VAL A 111 1.84 -10.98 2.14
N ALA A 112 2.23 -9.76 1.78
CA ALA A 112 3.51 -9.18 2.14
C ALA A 112 3.38 -8.50 3.51
N SER A 113 4.26 -8.85 4.45
CA SER A 113 4.15 -8.42 5.85
C SER A 113 5.43 -7.70 6.26
N VAL A 114 5.29 -6.46 6.74
CA VAL A 114 6.40 -5.61 7.18
C VAL A 114 6.27 -5.32 8.66
N LYS A 115 7.39 -5.36 9.38
CA LYS A 115 7.50 -4.84 10.74
C LYS A 115 8.32 -3.55 10.71
N THR A 116 7.79 -2.51 11.33
CA THR A 116 8.47 -1.22 11.45
C THR A 116 8.37 -0.69 12.88
N ARG A 117 9.33 0.14 13.28
CA ARG A 117 9.32 0.83 14.57
C ARG A 117 9.56 2.31 14.35
N SER A 118 8.66 3.13 14.88
CA SER A 118 8.82 4.59 14.93
C SER A 118 9.33 5.00 16.31
N SER A 119 10.54 5.57 16.39
CA SER A 119 11.16 5.99 17.65
C SER A 119 10.71 7.37 18.13
N GLN A 120 10.05 8.14 17.27
CA GLN A 120 9.50 9.46 17.59
C GLN A 120 7.97 9.39 17.57
N ASP A 121 7.35 10.27 18.34
CA ASP A 121 5.94 10.63 18.17
C ASP A 121 5.76 11.26 16.80
N ASN A 122 5.75 10.43 15.76
CA ASN A 122 5.49 10.88 14.42
C ASN A 122 4.05 11.40 14.41
N THR A 123 3.91 12.68 14.09
CA THR A 123 2.60 13.34 13.92
C THR A 123 2.27 13.51 12.44
N SER A 124 3.24 13.22 11.56
CA SER A 124 3.06 13.22 10.12
C SER A 124 2.46 11.89 9.64
N GLY A 125 1.79 11.95 8.48
CA GLY A 125 1.16 10.78 7.89
C GLY A 125 2.16 9.70 7.52
N THR A 126 1.68 8.46 7.46
CA THR A 126 2.48 7.34 6.99
C THR A 126 2.64 7.41 5.48
N ARG A 127 3.87 7.31 4.99
CA ARG A 127 4.18 7.13 3.56
C ARG A 127 4.71 5.73 3.34
N ILE A 128 3.99 4.94 2.55
CA ILE A 128 4.40 3.58 2.15
C ILE A 128 4.73 3.62 0.68
N GLU A 129 5.97 3.33 0.30
CA GLU A 129 6.38 3.26 -1.10
C GLU A 129 6.77 1.83 -1.48
N PHE A 130 6.27 1.38 -2.62
CA PHE A 130 6.65 0.12 -3.25
C PHE A 130 7.53 0.43 -4.46
N ARG A 131 8.67 -0.24 -4.58
CA ARG A 131 9.57 -0.16 -5.74
C ARG A 131 9.78 -1.52 -6.36
N PHE A 132 9.92 -1.55 -7.69
CA PHE A 132 10.13 -2.77 -8.47
C PHE A 132 11.25 -2.54 -9.46
N SER A 133 12.02 -3.58 -9.77
CA SER A 133 13.09 -3.51 -10.78
C SER A 133 12.54 -3.41 -12.22
N GLY A 134 11.25 -3.70 -12.41
CA GLY A 134 10.58 -3.65 -13.69
C GLY A 134 9.06 -3.54 -13.54
N VAL A 135 8.38 -3.46 -14.67
CA VAL A 135 6.92 -3.38 -14.77
C VAL A 135 6.46 -4.14 -16.01
N LYS A 136 5.25 -4.69 -15.97
CA LYS A 136 4.58 -5.32 -17.12
C LYS A 136 3.11 -4.91 -17.17
N SER A 137 2.51 -5.01 -18.35
CA SER A 137 1.06 -5.00 -18.52
C SER A 137 0.53 -6.38 -18.92
N ALA A 138 -0.67 -6.73 -18.45
CA ALA A 138 -1.33 -7.97 -18.81
C ALA A 138 -1.68 -8.01 -20.32
N PHE A 139 -1.86 -6.84 -20.93
CA PHE A 139 -2.19 -6.70 -22.35
C PHE A 139 -0.96 -6.83 -23.26
N GLU A 140 0.24 -6.53 -22.76
CA GLU A 140 1.49 -6.75 -23.49
C GLU A 140 1.70 -8.23 -23.82
N ALA A 141 1.26 -9.14 -22.93
CA ALA A 141 1.29 -10.59 -23.19
C ALA A 141 0.44 -11.00 -24.42
N HIS A 142 -0.52 -10.15 -24.83
CA HIS A 142 -1.38 -10.34 -25.99
C HIS A 142 -1.00 -9.45 -27.17
N GLY A 143 0.17 -8.78 -27.13
CA GLY A 143 0.62 -7.87 -28.19
C GLY A 143 -0.22 -6.60 -28.31
N VAL A 144 -1.04 -6.30 -27.31
CA VAL A 144 -1.87 -5.10 -27.28
C VAL A 144 -1.11 -4.02 -26.52
N PRO A 145 -0.84 -2.84 -27.14
CA PRO A 145 -0.23 -1.72 -26.43
C PRO A 145 -1.10 -1.30 -25.25
N ASP A 146 -0.52 -1.32 -24.06
CA ASP A 146 -1.20 -0.86 -22.86
C ASP A 146 -0.24 -0.04 -22.01
N HIS A 147 -0.63 1.20 -21.76
CA HIS A 147 0.12 2.13 -20.94
C HIS A 147 -0.06 1.84 -19.44
N ARG A 148 -1.05 1.02 -19.07
CA ARG A 148 -1.34 0.64 -17.69
C ARG A 148 -0.36 -0.45 -17.25
N ARG A 149 0.59 -0.04 -16.41
CA ARG A 149 1.60 -0.92 -15.81
C ARG A 149 1.04 -1.47 -14.50
N LYS A 150 0.89 -2.79 -14.40
CA LYS A 150 0.21 -3.47 -13.28
C LYS A 150 1.08 -4.59 -12.75
N THR A 151 1.99 -4.26 -11.84
CA THR A 151 2.88 -5.27 -11.24
C THR A 151 2.19 -6.09 -10.14
N ILE A 152 1.41 -5.44 -9.28
CA ILE A 152 0.60 -6.09 -8.23
C ILE A 152 -0.77 -5.44 -8.12
N ALA A 153 -1.78 -6.21 -7.72
CA ALA A 153 -3.05 -5.64 -7.29
C ALA A 153 -3.18 -5.77 -5.77
N LEU A 154 -3.33 -4.63 -5.08
CA LEU A 154 -3.59 -4.58 -3.65
C LEU A 154 -5.09 -4.47 -3.40
N GLN A 155 -5.62 -5.34 -2.52
CA GLN A 155 -7.01 -5.25 -2.05
C GLN A 155 -7.12 -4.41 -0.78
N SER A 156 -6.23 -4.65 0.19
CA SER A 156 -6.25 -3.96 1.46
C SER A 156 -4.87 -3.90 2.11
N LEU A 157 -4.74 -2.95 3.00
CA LEU A 157 -3.65 -2.77 3.95
C LEU A 157 -4.22 -2.96 5.35
N GLN A 158 -3.58 -3.76 6.19
CA GLN A 158 -3.90 -3.83 7.61
C GLN A 158 -2.70 -3.35 8.41
N MET A 159 -2.92 -2.44 9.35
CA MET A 159 -1.90 -1.92 10.26
C MET A 159 -2.28 -2.31 11.68
N ARG A 160 -1.32 -2.85 12.44
CA ARG A 160 -1.52 -3.26 13.83
C ARG A 160 -0.37 -2.78 14.69
N ARG A 161 -0.65 -2.04 15.74
CA ARG A 161 0.37 -1.69 16.74
C ARG A 161 0.57 -2.85 17.70
N THR A 162 1.80 -3.34 17.82
CA THR A 162 2.10 -4.57 18.56
C THR A 162 2.54 -4.33 20.00
N GLY A 163 2.88 -3.10 20.38
CA GLY A 163 3.33 -2.71 21.73
C GLY A 163 3.01 -1.28 22.11
#